data_AF-A0AAE2YK13-F1
#
_entry.id   AF-A0AAE2YK13-F1
#
_cell.length_a   1.000
_cell.length_b   1.000
_cell.length_c   1.000
_cell.angle_alpha   90.00
_cell.angle_beta   90.00
_cell.angle_gamma   90.00
#
_symmetry.space_group_name_H-M   'P 1'
#
loop_
_entity.id
_entity.type
_entity.pdbx_description
1 polymer ?
#
loop_
_entity_poly.entity_id
_entity_poly.type
_entity_poly.pdbx_seq_one_letter_code
_entity_poly.pdbx_strand_id
1 'polypeptide(L)'
;MRYLTALIILFPLIASAQAIYDANGAYKGYQQTSPSGVTTTYTPQGQSVGSSQVDNGQTNYYSPAGAYQGTTTAMPVPVVPNTTVNTPRQAPQAPVLKGW
;
A
#
# COMPACT_ATOMS: atom_id res chain seq x y z
N MET A 1 -40.21 -15.55 -8.06
CA MET A 1 -38.92 -15.60 -7.35
C MET A 1 -37.81 -16.17 -8.25
N ARG A 2 -37.49 -15.54 -9.40
CA ARG A 2 -36.46 -16.06 -10.34
C ARG A 2 -35.41 -15.03 -10.78
N TYR A 3 -35.49 -13.80 -10.28
CA TYR A 3 -34.57 -12.71 -10.67
C TYR A 3 -33.74 -12.16 -9.51
N LEU A 4 -33.96 -12.65 -8.27
CA LEU A 4 -33.21 -12.16 -7.10
C LEU A 4 -31.74 -12.59 -7.11
N THR A 5 -31.40 -13.65 -7.84
CA THR A 5 -30.04 -14.22 -7.90
C THR A 5 -29.14 -13.55 -8.93
N ALA A 6 -29.68 -12.70 -9.82
CA ALA A 6 -28.88 -12.01 -10.85
C ALA A 6 -28.19 -10.74 -10.32
N LEU A 7 -28.58 -10.22 -9.15
CA LEU A 7 -28.08 -8.96 -8.62
C LEU A 7 -26.71 -9.07 -7.90
N ILE A 8 -26.21 -10.28 -7.65
CA ILE A 8 -24.99 -10.53 -6.86
C ILE A 8 -23.74 -10.73 -7.74
N ILE A 9 -23.87 -10.87 -9.07
CA ILE A 9 -22.73 -11.12 -9.98
C ILE A 9 -22.16 -9.83 -10.59
N LEU A 10 -22.59 -8.65 -10.13
CA LEU A 10 -21.90 -7.40 -10.45
C LEU A 10 -20.85 -7.13 -9.35
N PHE A 11 -19.85 -8.00 -9.23
CA PHE A 11 -18.64 -7.67 -8.48
C PHE A 11 -18.02 -6.45 -9.16
N PRO A 12 -17.97 -5.26 -8.53
CA PRO A 12 -17.29 -4.14 -9.14
C PRO A 12 -15.81 -4.53 -9.25
N LEU A 13 -15.26 -4.40 -10.46
CA LEU A 13 -13.83 -4.27 -10.69
C LEU A 13 -13.29 -3.32 -9.62
N ILE A 14 -12.51 -3.88 -8.69
CA ILE A 14 -12.39 -3.38 -7.32
C ILE A 14 -11.65 -2.04 -7.33
N ALA A 15 -12.39 -0.93 -7.37
CA ALA A 15 -11.83 0.36 -7.04
C ALA A 15 -11.49 0.35 -5.56
N SER A 16 -10.22 0.49 -5.19
CA SER A 16 -9.80 0.60 -3.80
C SER A 16 -9.81 2.06 -3.38
N ALA A 17 -10.34 2.36 -2.21
CA ALA A 17 -10.32 3.70 -1.64
C ALA A 17 -9.69 3.68 -0.26
N GLN A 18 -8.91 4.70 0.05
CA GLN A 18 -8.26 4.88 1.35
C GLN A 18 -8.51 6.30 1.85
N ALA A 19 -8.97 6.43 3.08
CA ALA A 19 -9.15 7.72 3.72
C ALA A 19 -7.80 8.32 4.11
N ILE A 20 -7.69 9.64 4.00
CA ILE A 20 -6.51 10.42 4.36
C ILE A 20 -6.87 11.25 5.59
N TYR A 21 -6.05 11.09 6.63
CA TYR A 21 -6.15 11.85 7.87
C TYR A 21 -4.86 12.63 8.10
N ASP A 22 -4.95 13.76 8.79
CA ASP A 22 -3.76 14.49 9.23
C ASP A 22 -3.17 13.89 10.52
N ALA A 23 -2.06 14.49 11.01
CA ALA A 23 -1.38 14.03 12.22
C ALA A 23 -2.24 14.11 13.49
N ASN A 24 -3.29 14.93 13.50
CA ASN A 24 -4.23 15.06 14.60
C ASN A 24 -5.45 14.13 14.43
N GLY A 25 -5.49 13.33 13.36
CA GLY A 25 -6.59 12.43 13.03
C GLY A 25 -7.78 13.11 12.36
N ALA A 26 -7.66 14.37 11.91
CA ALA A 26 -8.75 15.04 11.20
C ALA A 26 -8.86 14.52 9.75
N TYR A 27 -10.08 14.29 9.29
CA TYR A 27 -10.33 13.81 7.93
C TYR A 27 -9.97 14.86 6.88
N LYS A 28 -9.08 14.50 5.93
CA LYS A 28 -8.58 15.37 4.86
C LYS A 28 -9.07 14.98 3.48
N GLY A 29 -9.78 13.86 3.35
CA GLY A 29 -10.30 13.37 2.07
C GLY A 29 -9.94 11.91 1.87
N TYR A 30 -9.89 11.48 0.61
CA TYR A 30 -9.61 10.09 0.27
C TYR A 30 -8.88 9.99 -1.05
N GLN A 31 -8.14 8.90 -1.22
CA GLN A 31 -7.58 8.49 -2.50
C GLN A 31 -8.36 7.29 -3.01
N GLN A 32 -8.59 7.24 -4.32
CA GLN A 32 -9.27 6.12 -4.98
C GLN A 32 -8.42 5.65 -6.16
N THR A 33 -8.16 4.35 -6.21
CA THR A 33 -7.47 3.69 -7.32
C THR A 33 -8.50 3.06 -8.24
N SER A 34 -8.52 3.45 -9.50
CA SER A 34 -9.36 2.83 -10.52
C SER A 34 -8.81 1.44 -10.89
N PRO A 35 -9.64 0.56 -11.49
CA PRO A 35 -9.16 -0.70 -12.06
C PRO A 35 -8.10 -0.53 -13.16
N SER A 36 -8.01 0.65 -13.77
CA SER A 36 -6.96 1.00 -14.74
C SER A 36 -5.63 1.40 -14.09
N GLY A 37 -5.53 1.40 -12.76
CA GLY A 37 -4.30 1.72 -12.03
C GLY A 37 -4.07 3.23 -11.81
N VAL A 38 -5.05 4.08 -12.11
CA VAL A 38 -4.97 5.52 -11.84
C VAL A 38 -5.45 5.78 -10.42
N THR A 39 -4.60 6.41 -9.60
CA THR A 39 -4.96 6.83 -8.25
C THR A 39 -5.30 8.31 -8.26
N THR A 40 -6.54 8.67 -7.90
CA THR A 40 -6.98 10.06 -7.81
C THR A 40 -7.21 10.41 -6.34
N THR A 41 -6.71 11.58 -5.93
CA THR A 41 -6.94 12.11 -4.57
C THR A 41 -8.10 13.10 -4.61
N TYR A 42 -8.96 13.04 -3.61
CA TYR A 42 -10.14 13.87 -3.47
C TYR A 42 -10.13 14.59 -2.12
N THR A 43 -10.67 15.82 -2.10
CA THR A 43 -11.00 16.55 -0.87
C THR A 43 -12.11 15.84 -0.09
N PRO A 44 -12.41 16.27 1.15
CA PRO A 44 -13.55 15.75 1.90
C PRO A 44 -14.90 15.95 1.20
N GLN A 45 -15.02 16.98 0.37
CA GLN A 45 -16.22 17.30 -0.39
C GLN A 45 -16.27 16.64 -1.78
N GLY A 46 -15.28 15.80 -2.11
CA GLY A 46 -15.26 14.99 -3.34
C GLY A 46 -14.69 15.70 -4.57
N GLN A 47 -14.04 16.87 -4.45
CA GLN A 47 -13.32 17.45 -5.57
C GLN A 47 -11.97 16.77 -5.77
N SER A 48 -11.61 16.45 -7.02
CA SER A 48 -10.27 15.94 -7.34
C SER A 48 -9.21 17.01 -7.07
N VAL A 49 -8.16 16.65 -6.35
CA VAL A 49 -6.96 17.48 -6.16
C VAL A 49 -5.81 17.09 -7.09
N GLY A 50 -5.99 16.00 -7.84
CA GLY A 50 -5.01 15.49 -8.80
C GLY A 50 -5.00 13.96 -8.85
N SER A 51 -4.23 13.42 -9.78
CA SER A 51 -4.08 11.98 -9.95
C SER A 51 -2.64 11.57 -10.23
N SER A 52 -2.36 10.29 -9.99
CA SER A 52 -1.10 9.65 -10.31
C SER A 52 -1.31 8.30 -10.99
N GLN A 53 -0.43 7.96 -11.90
CA GLN A 53 -0.42 6.66 -12.58
C GLN A 53 1.01 6.12 -12.63
N VAL A 54 1.17 4.84 -12.26
CA VAL A 54 2.43 4.14 -12.43
C VAL A 54 2.46 3.53 -13.83
N ASP A 55 3.50 3.88 -14.59
CA ASP A 55 3.78 3.32 -15.91
C ASP A 55 5.26 2.94 -15.98
N ASN A 56 5.56 1.68 -16.29
CA ASN A 56 6.92 1.14 -16.40
C ASN A 56 7.87 1.50 -15.23
N GLY A 57 7.37 1.50 -13.98
CA GLY A 57 8.16 1.83 -12.78
C GLY A 57 8.33 3.34 -12.51
N GLN A 58 7.73 4.18 -13.35
CA GLN A 58 7.70 5.62 -13.24
C GLN A 58 6.29 6.09 -12.83
N THR A 59 6.18 6.92 -11.80
CA THR A 59 4.92 7.49 -11.32
C THR A 59 4.71 8.86 -11.93
N ASN A 60 3.72 9.00 -12.81
CA ASN A 60 3.35 10.26 -13.45
C ASN A 60 2.24 10.96 -12.66
N TYR A 61 2.31 12.29 -12.55
CA TYR A 61 1.35 13.10 -11.80
C TYR A 61 0.60 14.06 -12.71
N TYR A 62 -0.69 14.26 -12.43
CA TYR A 62 -1.57 15.11 -13.21
C TYR A 62 -2.37 16.02 -12.27
N SER A 63 -2.62 17.24 -12.73
CA SER A 63 -3.50 18.21 -12.08
C SER A 63 -4.96 17.72 -12.09
N PRO A 64 -5.87 18.33 -11.31
CA PRO A 64 -7.30 18.03 -11.37
C PRO A 64 -7.92 18.14 -12.77
N ALA A 65 -7.39 19.04 -13.60
CA ALA A 65 -7.82 19.25 -14.98
C ALA A 65 -7.20 18.24 -15.97
N GLY A 66 -6.37 17.31 -15.49
CA GLY A 66 -5.71 16.29 -16.31
C GLY A 66 -4.39 16.74 -16.96
N ALA A 67 -3.95 17.98 -16.75
CA ALA A 67 -2.64 18.42 -17.25
C ALA A 67 -1.50 17.73 -16.49
N TYR A 68 -0.51 17.20 -17.21
CA TYR A 68 0.69 16.60 -16.64
C TYR A 68 1.46 17.60 -15.76
N GLN A 69 1.96 17.15 -14.61
CA GLN A 69 2.66 17.97 -13.61
C GLN A 69 4.08 17.47 -13.32
N GLY A 70 4.45 16.30 -13.82
CA GLY A 70 5.79 15.74 -13.61
C GLY A 70 5.74 14.25 -13.29
N THR A 71 6.90 13.74 -12.88
CA THR A 71 7.08 12.31 -12.66
C THR A 71 8.14 12.00 -11.60
N THR A 72 8.09 10.80 -11.05
CA THR A 72 9.11 10.26 -10.14
C THR A 72 9.37 8.80 -10.47
N THR A 73 10.63 8.43 -10.62
CA THR A 73 11.04 7.02 -10.74
C THR A 73 11.22 6.44 -9.34
N ALA A 74 10.52 5.35 -9.04
CA ALA A 74 10.77 4.66 -7.77
C ALA A 74 12.21 4.13 -7.77
N MET A 75 13.08 4.65 -6.89
CA MET A 75 14.39 4.05 -6.69
C MET A 75 14.19 2.68 -6.03
N PRO A 76 14.77 1.59 -6.55
CA PRO A 76 14.67 0.30 -5.89
C PRO A 76 15.30 0.40 -4.49
N VAL A 77 14.54 0.04 -3.47
CA VAL A 77 15.06 -0.09 -2.10
C VAL A 77 16.17 -1.14 -2.14
N PRO A 78 17.41 -0.82 -1.73
CA PRO A 78 18.45 -1.83 -1.68
C PRO A 78 18.02 -2.94 -0.73
N VAL A 79 18.10 -4.19 -1.19
CA VAL A 79 17.82 -5.37 -0.37
C VAL A 79 18.83 -5.36 0.78
N VAL A 80 18.37 -5.11 2.00
CA VAL A 80 19.21 -5.20 3.19
C VAL A 80 19.45 -6.70 3.45
N PRO A 81 20.70 -7.20 3.42
CA PRO A 81 20.98 -8.59 3.72
C PRO A 81 20.52 -8.91 5.15
N ASN A 82 19.83 -10.03 5.33
CA ASN A 82 19.43 -10.47 6.67
C ASN A 82 20.69 -10.89 7.45
N THR A 83 21.18 -10.05 8.37
CA THR A 83 22.42 -10.27 9.14
C THR A 83 22.22 -11.10 10.41
N THR A 84 21.01 -11.62 10.66
CA THR A 84 20.74 -12.47 11.82
C THR A 84 21.34 -13.86 11.64
N VAL A 85 22.60 -14.03 12.06
CA VAL A 85 23.21 -15.35 12.28
C VAL A 85 22.53 -15.96 13.50
N ASN A 86 21.72 -17.00 13.30
CA ASN A 86 21.22 -17.83 14.39
C ASN A 86 22.43 -18.50 15.06
N THR A 87 22.86 -17.99 16.23
CA THR A 87 23.88 -18.69 17.02
C THR A 87 23.35 -20.08 17.39
N PRO A 88 24.14 -21.16 17.21
CA PRO A 88 23.71 -22.49 17.62
C PRO A 88 23.28 -22.51 19.09
N ARG A 89 22.22 -23.25 19.42
CA ARG A 89 21.83 -23.46 20.82
C ARG A 89 23.01 -24.08 21.57
N GLN A 90 23.41 -23.46 22.69
CA GLN A 90 24.42 -24.00 23.58
C GLN A 90 23.94 -25.35 24.13
N ALA A 91 24.76 -26.40 23.97
CA ALA A 91 24.46 -27.71 24.55
C ALA A 91 24.44 -27.61 26.09
N PRO A 92 23.56 -28.35 26.78
CA PRO A 92 23.58 -28.43 28.24
C PRO A 92 24.97 -28.85 28.73
N GLN A 93 25.57 -28.08 29.64
CA GLN A 93 26.82 -28.48 30.28
C GLN A 93 26.55 -29.63 31.25
N ALA A 94 27.34 -30.70 31.15
CA ALA A 94 27.25 -31.82 32.08
C ALA A 94 27.64 -31.37 33.50
N PRO A 95 26.96 -31.86 34.55
CA PRO A 95 27.31 -31.54 35.93
C PRO A 95 28.75 -31.97 36.24
N VAL A 96 29.54 -31.08 36.82
CA VAL A 96 30.86 -31.43 37.37
C VAL A 96 30.64 -32.14 38.71
N LEU A 97 30.87 -33.45 38.76
CA LEU A 97 30.90 -34.18 40.02
C LEU A 97 32.15 -33.73 40.80
N LYS A 98 31.95 -33.03 41.92
CA LYS A 98 33.02 -32.76 42.89
C LYS A 98 33.33 -34.09 43.59
N GLY A 99 34.50 -34.67 43.30
CA GLY A 99 34.99 -35.85 44.01
C GLY A 99 35.11 -35.57 45.50
N TRP A 100 34.75 -36.57 46.31
CA TRP A 100 34.90 -36.60 47.76
C TRP A 100 36.38 -36.58 48.15
#